data_AF-A0A2P5WC97-F1
#
_entry.id   AF-A0A2P5WC97-F1
#
_cell.length_a   1.000
_cell.length_b   1.000
_cell.length_c   1.000
_cell.angle_alpha   90.00
_cell.angle_beta   90.00
_cell.angle_gamma   90.00
#
_symmetry.space_group_name_H-M   'P 1'
#
loop_
_entity.id
_entity.type
_entity.pdbx_description
1 polymer ?
#
loop_
_entity_poly.entity_id
_entity_poly.type
_entity_poly.pdbx_seq_one_letter_code
_entity_poly.pdbx_strand_id
1 'polypeptide(L)'
;MKDDMQKEAAFEKNNVEKDVAEYIKKKFDKKHGPTWHCIVGRNFDAGKSTTRGQILFLSGQIDDLTIQKYEKEAKDKSRESW
;
A
#
# COMPACT_ATOMS: atom_id res chain seq x y z
N MET A 1 -8.17 8.76 -22.35
CA MET A 1 -9.64 8.97 -22.40
C MET A 1 -10.44 7.83 -21.78
N LYS A 2 -10.40 6.56 -22.27
CA LYS A 2 -11.17 5.45 -21.62
C LYS A 2 -10.59 4.99 -20.28
N ASP A 3 -9.28 5.13 -20.07
CA ASP A 3 -8.61 4.74 -18.82
C ASP A 3 -8.83 5.76 -17.68
N ASP A 4 -9.02 7.03 -18.01
CA ASP A 4 -9.22 8.11 -17.02
C ASP A 4 -10.64 8.06 -16.42
N MET A 5 -11.63 7.76 -17.26
CA MET A 5 -13.04 7.59 -16.86
C MET A 5 -13.25 6.42 -15.88
N GLN A 6 -12.29 5.49 -15.81
CA GLN A 6 -12.31 4.36 -14.88
C GLN A 6 -11.68 4.66 -13.52
N LYS A 7 -10.80 5.67 -13.43
CA LYS A 7 -10.19 6.10 -12.15
C LYS A 7 -11.21 6.81 -11.26
N GLU A 8 -12.06 7.66 -11.84
CA GLU A 8 -13.10 8.39 -11.10
C GLU A 8 -14.18 7.44 -10.55
N ALA A 9 -14.60 6.46 -11.34
CA ALA A 9 -15.68 5.54 -10.96
C ALA A 9 -15.38 4.68 -9.72
N ALA A 10 -14.12 4.48 -9.35
CA ALA A 10 -13.75 3.69 -8.17
C ALA A 10 -13.88 4.50 -6.86
N PHE A 11 -13.51 5.78 -6.88
CA PHE A 11 -13.63 6.67 -5.73
C PHE A 11 -15.05 7.22 -5.56
N GLU A 12 -15.80 7.41 -6.64
CA GLU A 12 -17.16 7.97 -6.59
C GLU A 12 -18.23 6.98 -6.11
N LYS A 13 -18.00 5.66 -6.26
CA LYS A 13 -19.02 4.64 -5.95
C LYS A 13 -18.84 3.96 -4.59
N ASN A 14 -17.68 4.10 -3.96
CA ASN A 14 -17.31 3.35 -2.78
C ASN A 14 -16.78 4.29 -1.68
N ASN A 15 -17.59 4.53 -0.65
CA ASN A 15 -17.19 5.34 0.51
C ASN A 15 -16.25 4.59 1.48
N VAL A 16 -15.85 3.36 1.14
CA VAL A 16 -15.04 2.48 1.98
C VAL A 16 -13.76 2.09 1.22
N GLU A 17 -12.60 2.39 1.81
CA GLU A 17 -11.26 2.17 1.23
C GLU A 17 -11.04 0.72 0.78
N LYS A 18 -11.62 -0.23 1.51
CA LYS A 18 -11.59 -1.67 1.19
C LYS A 18 -12.19 -1.99 -0.18
N ASP A 19 -13.34 -1.39 -0.49
CA ASP A 19 -14.07 -1.70 -1.74
C ASP A 19 -13.33 -1.12 -2.95
N VAL A 20 -12.66 0.03 -2.75
CA VAL A 20 -11.75 0.61 -3.75
C VAL A 20 -10.58 -0.32 -4.01
N ALA A 21 -9.93 -0.83 -2.96
CA ALA A 21 -8.81 -1.77 -3.08
C ALA A 21 -9.22 -3.07 -3.78
N GLU A 22 -10.37 -3.65 -3.43
CA GLU A 22 -10.89 -4.86 -4.04
C GLU A 22 -11.23 -4.65 -5.52
N TYR A 23 -11.83 -3.52 -5.87
CA TYR A 23 -12.15 -3.17 -7.25
C TYR A 23 -10.89 -3.08 -8.12
N ILE A 24 -9.86 -2.37 -7.65
CA ILE A 24 -8.58 -2.22 -8.36
C ILE A 24 -7.92 -3.59 -8.51
N LYS A 25 -7.84 -4.38 -7.43
CA LYS A 25 -7.30 -5.74 -7.45
C LYS A 25 -7.95 -6.58 -8.55
N LYS A 26 -9.28 -6.71 -8.54
CA LYS A 26 -10.03 -7.53 -9.52
C LYS A 26 -9.79 -7.09 -10.96
N LYS A 27 -9.70 -5.78 -11.19
CA LYS A 27 -9.42 -5.24 -12.53
C LYS A 27 -8.02 -5.62 -13.00
N PHE A 28 -7.02 -5.50 -12.14
CA PHE A 28 -5.63 -5.80 -12.48
C PHE A 28 -5.42 -7.30 -12.67
N ASP A 29 -6.00 -8.13 -11.81
CA ASP A 29 -6.01 -9.59 -12.00
C ASP A 29 -6.58 -9.98 -13.37
N LYS A 30 -7.70 -9.36 -13.79
CA LYS A 30 -8.33 -9.66 -15.09
C LYS A 30 -7.51 -9.16 -16.28
N LYS A 31 -6.85 -7.99 -16.15
CA LYS A 31 -6.12 -7.35 -17.26
C LYS A 31 -4.69 -7.87 -17.43
N HIS A 32 -4.04 -8.24 -16.32
CA HIS A 32 -2.61 -8.54 -16.28
C HIS A 32 -2.29 -9.94 -15.73
N GLY A 33 -3.31 -10.72 -15.37
CA GLY A 33 -3.17 -12.02 -14.73
C GLY A 33 -3.03 -11.90 -13.21
N PRO A 34 -3.56 -12.87 -12.44
CA PRO A 34 -3.44 -12.89 -10.99
C PRO A 34 -2.04 -13.34 -10.52
N THR A 35 -1.62 -13.05 -9.28
CA THR A 35 -2.38 -12.37 -8.21
C THR A 35 -1.81 -10.98 -7.90
N TRP A 36 -2.66 -9.96 -7.93
CA TRP A 36 -2.34 -8.61 -7.52
C TRP A 36 -2.75 -8.37 -6.06
N HIS A 37 -2.00 -7.52 -5.38
CA HIS A 37 -2.35 -6.99 -4.06
C HIS A 37 -2.55 -5.47 -4.20
N CYS A 38 -3.63 -4.94 -3.63
CA CYS A 38 -3.95 -3.52 -3.67
C CYS A 38 -4.22 -3.02 -2.25
N ILE A 39 -3.70 -1.84 -1.94
CA ILE A 39 -3.79 -1.23 -0.63
C ILE A 39 -4.23 0.22 -0.83
N VAL A 40 -5.29 0.65 -0.13
CA VAL A 40 -5.90 1.99 -0.24
C VAL A 40 -6.16 2.52 1.16
N GLY A 41 -5.77 3.77 1.46
CA GLY A 41 -6.16 4.47 2.68
C GLY A 41 -5.45 5.79 2.93
N ARG A 42 -5.95 6.58 3.90
CA ARG A 42 -5.42 7.94 4.21
C ARG A 42 -4.28 7.98 5.23
N ASN A 43 -4.28 7.10 6.24
CA ASN A 43 -3.23 7.04 7.26
C ASN A 43 -2.13 6.06 6.86
N PHE A 44 -1.56 6.30 5.68
CA PHE A 44 -0.45 5.53 5.11
C PHE A 44 0.88 6.18 5.49
N ASP A 45 1.34 5.99 6.73
CA ASP A 45 2.65 6.47 7.15
C ASP A 45 3.74 5.91 6.20
N ALA A 46 4.49 6.82 5.60
CA ALA A 46 5.54 6.55 4.62
C ALA A 46 6.61 5.64 5.24
N GLY A 47 6.48 4.32 5.02
CA GLY A 47 7.46 3.32 5.42
C GLY A 47 7.31 2.76 6.84
N LYS A 48 6.65 3.42 7.79
CA LYS A 48 6.57 2.98 9.22
C LYS A 48 5.57 1.85 9.52
N SER A 49 5.01 1.22 8.50
CA SER A 49 4.20 0.02 8.68
C SER A 49 5.08 -1.15 8.28
N THR A 50 5.28 -2.11 9.17
CA THR A 50 6.11 -3.31 8.94
C THR A 50 5.87 -3.93 7.56
N THR A 51 4.60 -4.15 7.17
CA THR A 51 4.26 -4.74 5.87
C THR A 51 4.57 -3.80 4.70
N ARG A 52 4.26 -2.51 4.80
CA ARG A 52 4.52 -1.53 3.73
C ARG A 52 6.01 -1.26 3.58
N GLY A 53 6.70 -1.02 4.69
CA GLY A 53 8.13 -0.80 4.73
C GLY A 53 8.85 -2.00 4.11
N GLN A 54 8.43 -3.23 4.41
CA GLN A 54 8.96 -4.41 3.72
C GLN A 54 8.71 -4.38 2.20
N ILE A 55 7.51 -4.00 1.76
CA ILE A 55 7.21 -3.88 0.31
C ILE A 55 8.09 -2.80 -0.34
N LEU A 56 8.25 -1.64 0.29
CA LEU A 56 9.06 -0.53 -0.22
C LEU A 56 10.55 -0.88 -0.25
N PHE A 57 11.01 -1.65 0.74
CA PHE A 57 12.38 -2.14 0.81
C PHE A 57 12.65 -3.14 -0.31
N LEU A 58 11.77 -4.12 -0.48
CA LEU A 58 11.87 -5.11 -1.55
C LEU A 58 11.71 -4.49 -2.95
N SER A 59 10.99 -3.38 -3.08
CA SER A 59 10.88 -2.63 -4.34
C SER A 59 12.04 -1.66 -4.59
N GLY A 60 13.01 -1.56 -3.67
CA GLY A 60 14.16 -0.66 -3.78
C GLY A 60 13.82 0.83 -3.61
N GLN A 61 12.64 1.14 -3.06
CA GLN A 61 12.19 2.52 -2.84
C GLN A 61 12.68 3.10 -1.51
N ILE A 62 13.14 2.26 -0.57
CA ILE A 62 13.79 2.66 0.68
C ILE A 62 15.05 1.79 0.90
N ASP A 63 16.03 2.36 1.59
CA ASP A 63 17.32 1.74 1.86
C ASP A 63 17.41 1.15 3.28
N ASP A 64 18.48 0.40 3.54
CA ASP A 64 18.74 -0.24 4.83
C ASP A 64 18.79 0.76 5.99
N LEU A 65 19.32 1.97 5.74
CA LEU A 65 19.43 3.03 6.74
C LEU A 65 18.05 3.50 7.21
N THR A 66 17.11 3.63 6.28
CA THR A 66 15.73 4.01 6.58
C THR A 66 15.03 2.94 7.41
N ILE A 67 15.26 1.66 7.10
CA ILE A 67 14.72 0.52 7.88
C ILE A 67 15.26 0.51 9.30
N GLN A 68 16.58 0.62 9.48
CA GLN A 68 17.20 0.63 10.80
C GLN A 68 16.70 1.77 11.68
N LYS A 69 16.43 2.94 11.09
CA LYS A 69 15.83 4.06 11.80
C LYS A 69 14.43 3.70 12.32
N TYR A 70 13.58 3.08 11.50
CA TYR A 70 12.25 2.67 11.93
C TYR A 70 12.30 1.60 13.01
N GLU A 71 13.17 0.59 12.88
CA GLU A 71 13.38 -0.42 13.92
C GLU A 71 13.81 0.18 15.25
N LYS A 72 14.70 1.18 15.23
CA LYS A 72 15.12 1.90 16.43
C LYS A 72 13.95 2.66 17.07
N GLU A 73 13.22 3.45 16.28
CA GLU A 73 12.03 4.20 16.76
C GLU A 73 10.97 3.28 17.36
N ALA A 74 10.82 2.06 16.84
CA ALA A 74 9.90 1.06 17.33
C ALA A 74 10.33 0.47 18.67
N LYS A 75 11.61 0.12 18.79
CA LYS A 75 12.23 -0.36 20.04
C LYS A 75 12.14 0.70 21.14
N ASP A 76 12.41 1.97 20.82
CA ASP A 76 12.30 3.10 21.75
C ASP A 76 10.86 3.29 22.26
N LYS A 77 9.87 2.83 21.49
CA LYS A 77 8.44 2.83 21.86
C LYS A 77 7.95 1.49 22.41
N SER A 78 8.85 0.54 22.68
CA SER A 78 8.54 -0.82 23.14
C SER A 78 7.54 -1.56 22.23
N ARG A 79 7.65 -1.37 20.92
CA ARG A 79 6.85 -2.10 19.91
C ARG A 79 7.63 -3.31 19.41
N GLU A 80 6.94 -4.44 19.21
CA GLU A 80 7.54 -5.66 18.65
C GLU A 80 7.82 -5.55 17.15
N SER A 81 7.11 -4.66 16.46
CA SER A 81 7.26 -4.39 15.04
C SER A 81 7.42 -2.90 14.79
N TRP A 82 8.08 -2.57 13.69
CA TRP A 82 8.46 -1.21 13.32
C TRP A 82 7.47 -0.53 12.37
#